data_AF-I0J3L6-F1
#
_entry.id   AF-I0J3L6-F1
#
_cell.length_a   1.000
_cell.length_b   1.000
_cell.length_c   1.000
_cell.angle_alpha   90.00
_cell.angle_beta   90.00
_cell.angle_gamma   90.00
#
_symmetry.space_group_name_H-M   'P 1'
#
loop_
_entity.id
_entity.type
_entity.pdbx_description
1 polymer ?
#
loop_
_entity_poly.entity_id
_entity_poly.type
_entity_poly.pdbx_seq_one_letter_code
_entity_poly.pdbx_strand_id
1 'polypeptide(L)' 'MFNVNIEELFFARLPEAYAPFDPLVDVLPIIPVLFFLLAFVWQASVSFR' A
#
# COMPACT_ATOMS: atom_id res chain seq x y z
N MET A 1 28.49 8.54 3.72
CA MET A 1 27.14 8.57 4.30
C MET A 1 26.17 8.34 3.15
N PHE A 2 25.52 7.18 3.09
CA PHE A 2 24.63 6.85 1.95
C PHE A 2 23.40 7.76 2.00
N ASN A 3 23.22 8.54 0.93
CA ASN A 3 22.04 9.38 0.71
C ASN A 3 20.99 8.52 0.01
N VAL A 4 20.08 7.92 0.77
CA VAL A 4 18.96 7.15 0.21
C VAL A 4 17.95 8.16 -0.33
N ASN A 5 17.85 8.24 -1.66
CA ASN A 5 16.80 9.01 -2.33
C ASN A 5 15.50 8.21 -2.22
N ILE A 6 14.43 8.83 -1.70
CA ILE A 6 13.13 8.17 -1.49
C ILE A 6 12.58 7.55 -2.79
N GLU A 7 12.94 8.12 -3.95
CA GLU A 7 12.62 7.60 -5.28
C GLU A 7 13.14 6.18 -5.55
N GLU A 8 14.29 5.78 -4.98
CA GLU A 8 14.86 4.44 -5.19
C GLU A 8 14.12 3.36 -4.38
N LEU A 9 13.43 3.74 -3.31
CA LEU A 9 12.71 2.79 -2.45
C LEU A 9 11.44 2.24 -3.12
N PHE A 10 10.87 2.97 -4.08
CA PHE A 10 9.62 2.60 -4.77
C PHE A 10 9.85 1.74 -6.03
N PHE A 11 11.08 1.65 -6.54
CA PHE A 11 11.40 0.95 -7.80
C PHE A 11 12.50 -0.12 -7.65
N ALA A 12 12.76 -0.59 -6.43
CA ALA A 12 13.63 -1.73 -6.20
C ALA A 12 12.92 -3.04 -6.60
N ARG A 13 13.59 -3.88 -7.40
CA ARG A 13 13.06 -5.22 -7.71
C ARG A 13 13.02 -6.09 -6.45
N LEU A 14 11.99 -6.90 -6.34
CA LEU A 14 11.87 -7.92 -5.31
C LEU A 14 12.96 -8.99 -5.49
N PRO A 15 13.44 -9.62 -4.40
CA PRO A 15 14.33 -10.77 -4.51
C PRO A 15 13.67 -11.91 -5.31
N GLU A 16 14.44 -12.77 -5.96
CA GLU A 16 13.93 -13.81 -6.88
C GLU A 16 12.87 -14.73 -6.25
N ALA A 17 12.99 -15.04 -4.95
CA ALA A 17 11.99 -15.85 -4.23
C ALA A 17 10.62 -15.16 -4.08
N TYR A 18 10.58 -13.82 -4.17
CA TYR A 18 9.36 -13.02 -4.05
C TYR A 18 8.86 -12.46 -5.38
N ALA A 19 9.55 -12.72 -6.50
CA ALA A 19 9.15 -12.27 -7.84
C ALA A 19 7.69 -12.62 -8.21
N PRO A 20 7.10 -13.77 -7.78
CA PRO A 20 5.69 -14.03 -8.04
C PRO A 20 4.72 -13.07 -7.36
N PHE A 21 5.17 -12.35 -6.32
CA PHE A 21 4.37 -11.37 -5.57
C PHE A 21 4.55 -9.94 -6.08
N ASP A 22 5.32 -9.70 -7.15
CA ASP A 22 5.45 -8.38 -7.79
C ASP A 22 4.07 -7.72 -7.99
N PRO A 23 3.04 -8.40 -8.58
CA PRO A 23 1.74 -7.79 -8.79
C PRO A 23 0.98 -7.44 -7.49
N LEU A 24 1.28 -8.11 -6.38
CA LEU A 24 0.69 -7.81 -5.08
C LEU A 24 1.31 -6.54 -4.50
N VAL A 25 2.63 -6.42 -4.59
CA VAL A 25 3.37 -5.25 -4.08
C VAL A 25 2.98 -3.98 -4.81
N ASP A 26 2.71 -4.06 -6.12
CA ASP A 26 2.17 -2.95 -6.92
C ASP A 26 0.84 -2.40 -6.38
N VAL A 27 0.04 -3.21 -5.67
CA VAL A 27 -1.26 -2.82 -5.10
C VAL A 27 -1.12 -2.28 -3.68
N LEU A 28 -0.09 -2.65 -2.91
CA LEU A 28 0.07 -2.23 -1.51
C LEU A 28 0.00 -0.70 -1.27
N PRO A 29 0.49 0.17 -2.16
CA PRO A 29 0.38 1.62 -1.99
C PRO A 29 -1.08 2.14 -1.90
N ILE A 30 -2.08 1.38 -2.35
CA ILE A 30 -3.50 1.77 -2.27
C ILE A 30 -4.08 1.65 -0.85
N ILE A 31 -3.44 0.89 0.04
CA ILE A 31 -3.96 0.53 1.37
C ILE A 31 -4.44 1.75 2.19
N PRO A 32 -3.72 2.89 2.26
CA PRO A 32 -4.19 4.07 2.98
C PRO A 32 -5.56 4.58 2.51
N VAL A 33 -5.82 4.52 1.19
CA VAL A 33 -7.11 4.91 0.61
C VAL A 33 -8.20 3.92 1.01
N LEU A 34 -7.90 2.62 1.05
CA LEU A 34 -8.85 1.61 1.51
C LEU A 34 -9.25 1.83 2.98
N PHE A 35 -8.31 2.21 3.85
CA PHE A 35 -8.64 2.54 5.25
C PHE A 35 -9.46 3.83 5.38
N PHE A 36 -9.18 4.84 4.56
CA PHE A 36 -10.01 6.04 4.49
C PHE A 36 -11.45 5.69 4.09
N LEU A 37 -11.63 4.87 3.05
CA LEU A 37 -12.95 4.41 2.62
C LEU A 37 -13.63 3.51 3.66
N LEU A 38 -12.86 2.68 4.37
CA LEU A 38 -13.36 1.84 5.46
C LEU A 38 -13.99 2.67 6.58
N ALA A 39 -13.50 3.89 6.85
CA ALA A 39 -14.14 4.77 7.83
C ALA A 39 -15.58 5.12 7.44
N PHE A 40 -15.87 5.31 6.15
CA PHE A 40 -17.23 5.55 5.66
C PHE A 40 -18.07 4.27 5.67
N VAL A 41 -17.49 3.12 5.35
CA VAL A 41 -18.18 1.82 5.49
C VAL A 41 -18.59 1.58 6.94
N TRP A 42 -17.67 1.85 7.87
CA TRP A 42 -17.94 1.76 9.31
C TRP A 42 -19.05 2.72 9.72
N GLN A 43 -18.96 3.99 9.35
CA GLN A 43 -19.99 4.97 9.67
C GLN A 43 -21.36 4.61 9.07
N ALA A 44 -21.40 4.13 7.82
CA ALA A 44 -22.62 3.64 7.20
C ALA A 44 -23.24 2.45 7.96
N SER A 45 -22.42 1.52 8.47
CA SER A 45 -22.88 0.38 9.26
C SER A 45 -23.57 0.78 10.58
N VAL A 46 -23.21 1.93 11.13
CA VAL A 46 -23.84 2.52 12.31
C VAL A 46 -24.75 3.69 11.97
N SER A 47 -25.22 3.80 10.73
CA SER A 47 -26.18 4.81 10.27
C SER A 47 -25.70 6.27 10.39
N PHE A 48 -24.40 6.53 10.32
CA PHE A 48 -23.80 7.87 10.48
C PHE A 48 -24.25 8.56 11.77
N ARG A 49 -24.29 7.79 12.86
CA ARG A 49 -24.53 8.27 14.23
C ARG A 49 -23.28 8.92 14.81
#